data_AF-K7KE80-F1
#
_entry.id   AF-K7KE80-F1
#
_cell.length_a   1.000
_cell.length_b   1.000
_cell.length_c   1.000
_cell.angle_alpha   90.00
_cell.angle_beta   90.00
_cell.angle_gamma   90.00
#
_symmetry.space_group_name_H-M   'P 1'
#
loop_
_entity.id
_entity.type
_entity.pdbx_description
1 polymer ?
#
loop_
_entity_poly.entity_id
_entity_poly.type
_entity_poly.pdbx_seq_one_letter_code
_entity_poly.pdbx_strand_id
1 'polypeptide(L)'
;MFCSHLFITNDRLKSAEHRVIVNHVGPRISVACFFSPSAKASLKFCGPVKELLSEENPPKFRNTGDYEAYYFAKGLDGTSALTHYRI
;
A
#
# COMPACT_ATOMS: atom_id res chain seq x y z
N MET A 1 5.96 -4.85 -8.65
CA MET A 1 5.89 -3.60 -7.90
C MET A 1 4.60 -3.53 -7.10
N PHE A 2 4.68 -3.99 -5.87
CA PHE A 2 3.70 -3.76 -4.84
C PHE A 2 3.93 -2.35 -4.24
N CYS A 3 3.33 -1.29 -4.78
CA CYS A 3 3.35 0.02 -4.12
C CYS A 3 2.04 0.17 -3.33
N SER A 4 2.11 0.53 -2.04
CA SER A 4 0.87 0.61 -1.26
C SER A 4 0.05 1.84 -1.67
N HIS A 5 -1.27 1.69 -1.68
CA HIS A 5 -2.20 2.78 -1.97
C HIS A 5 -2.00 3.97 -1.01
N LEU A 6 -1.66 3.69 0.25
CA LEU A 6 -1.32 4.71 1.26
C LEU A 6 -0.07 5.52 0.87
N PHE A 7 0.95 4.88 0.29
CA PHE A 7 2.13 5.59 -0.25
C PHE A 7 1.72 6.55 -1.36
N ILE A 8 1.06 6.02 -2.39
CA ILE A 8 0.74 6.74 -3.63
C ILE A 8 -0.17 7.92 -3.33
N THR A 9 -1.13 7.72 -2.42
CA THR A 9 -2.13 8.74 -2.09
C THR A 9 -1.70 9.72 -1.03
N ASN A 10 -0.42 9.70 -0.62
CA ASN A 10 0.10 10.55 0.45
C ASN A 10 -0.71 10.42 1.75
N ASP A 11 -1.08 9.19 2.12
CA ASP A 11 -1.89 8.86 3.30
C ASP A 11 -3.32 9.45 3.27
N ARG A 12 -3.85 9.76 2.08
CA ARG A 12 -5.21 10.28 1.91
C ARG A 12 -6.26 9.17 1.89
N LEU A 13 -5.98 8.02 1.25
CA LEU A 13 -6.91 6.90 1.19
C LEU A 13 -6.73 5.96 2.37
N LYS A 14 -7.68 5.97 3.31
CA LYS A 14 -7.77 4.94 4.35
C LYS A 14 -8.43 3.69 3.76
N SER A 15 -7.76 2.55 3.88
CA SER A 15 -8.35 1.27 3.49
C SER A 15 -9.49 0.92 4.44
N ALA A 16 -10.59 0.39 3.92
CA ALA A 16 -11.67 -0.12 4.75
C ALA A 16 -11.25 -1.46 5.38
N GLU A 17 -11.57 -1.65 6.66
CA GLU A 17 -11.45 -2.97 7.27
C GLU A 17 -12.38 -3.95 6.54
N HIS A 18 -11.84 -5.06 6.08
CA HIS A 18 -12.65 -6.11 5.47
C HIS A 18 -13.53 -6.76 6.55
N ARG A 19 -14.83 -6.45 6.54
CA ARG A 19 -15.82 -6.98 7.46
C ARG A 19 -16.90 -7.73 6.68
N VAL A 20 -17.22 -8.95 7.11
CA VAL A 20 -18.25 -9.80 6.51
C VAL A 20 -19.15 -10.31 7.63
N ILE A 21 -20.47 -10.21 7.43
CA ILE A 21 -21.44 -10.87 8.30
C ILE A 21 -21.46 -12.36 7.92
N VAL A 22 -21.17 -13.23 8.88
CA VAL A 22 -21.10 -14.68 8.64
C VAL A 22 -22.39 -15.35 9.10
N ASN A 23 -22.87 -16.32 8.30
CA ASN A 23 -23.86 -17.28 8.77
C ASN A 23 -23.11 -18.41 9.50
N HIS A 24 -23.64 -18.88 10.63
CA HIS A 24 -23.08 -20.00 11.39
C HIS A 24 -23.43 -21.37 10.78
N VAL A 25 -24.34 -21.41 9.81
CA VAL A 25 -24.73 -22.65 9.13
C VAL A 25 -23.89 -22.86 7.87
N GLY A 26 -23.12 -23.95 7.87
CA GLY A 26 -22.38 -24.42 6.69
C GLY A 26 -20.98 -23.82 6.52
N PRO A 27 -20.18 -24.35 5.58
CA PRO A 27 -18.80 -23.92 5.36
C PRO A 27 -18.72 -22.53 4.73
N ARG A 28 -17.70 -21.75 5.13
CA ARG A 28 -17.36 -20.46 4.53
C ARG A 28 -16.04 -20.58 3.76
N ILE A 29 -16.05 -20.10 2.52
CA ILE A 29 -14.84 -19.88 1.72
C ILE A 29 -14.59 -18.37 1.69
N SER A 30 -13.33 -17.96 1.83
CA SER A 30 -12.89 -16.57 1.63
C SER A 30 -11.73 -16.56 0.68
N VAL A 31 -11.79 -15.67 -0.31
CA VAL A 31 -10.74 -15.52 -1.34
C VAL A 31 -10.25 -14.08 -1.29
N ALA A 32 -8.96 -13.89 -1.08
CA ALA A 32 -8.32 -12.58 -1.18
C ALA A 32 -7.80 -12.38 -2.60
N CYS A 33 -8.11 -11.23 -3.19
CA CYS A 33 -7.65 -10.84 -4.52
C CYS A 33 -6.90 -9.52 -4.44
N PHE A 34 -5.76 -9.44 -5.11
CA PHE A 34 -4.91 -8.24 -5.15
C PHE A 34 -4.60 -7.88 -6.60
N PHE A 35 -4.54 -6.59 -6.88
CA PHE A 35 -4.10 -6.06 -8.16
C PHE A 35 -2.76 -5.35 -7.98
N SER A 36 -1.80 -5.61 -8.86
CA SER A 36 -0.53 -4.90 -8.92
C SER A 36 -0.16 -4.55 -10.36
N PRO A 37 0.54 -3.44 -10.61
CA PRO A 37 1.16 -3.18 -11.90
C PRO A 37 2.01 -4.37 -12.36
N SER A 38 2.06 -4.59 -13.68
CA SER A 38 2.91 -5.63 -14.25
C SER A 38 4.39 -5.40 -13.91
N ALA A 39 5.19 -6.47 -13.91
CA ALA A 39 6.64 -6.37 -13.70
C ALA A 39 7.35 -5.48 -14.75
N LYS A 40 6.73 -5.19 -15.90
CA LYS A 40 7.29 -4.24 -16.87
C LYS A 40 7.03 -2.78 -16.47
N ALA A 41 5.94 -2.51 -15.77
CA ALA A 41 5.62 -1.19 -15.23
C ALA A 41 6.38 -0.89 -13.91
N SER A 42 7.08 -1.86 -13.33
CA SER A 42 7.81 -1.74 -12.05
C SER A 42 9.06 -0.86 -12.11
N LEU A 43 9.42 -0.29 -13.26
CA LEU A 43 10.55 0.63 -13.39
C LEU A 43 10.28 2.04 -12.79
N LYS A 44 9.05 2.32 -12.32
CA LYS A 44 8.68 3.63 -11.76
C LYS A 44 8.89 3.66 -10.24
N PHE A 45 9.51 4.72 -9.73
CA PHE A 45 9.60 4.97 -8.29
C PHE A 45 8.20 4.95 -7.63
N CYS A 46 8.07 4.23 -6.52
CA CYS A 46 6.93 4.29 -5.61
C CYS A 46 7.04 5.57 -4.78
N GLY A 47 5.98 6.36 -4.75
CA GLY A 47 6.04 7.73 -4.28
C GLY A 47 4.67 8.41 -4.26
N PRO A 48 4.50 9.51 -3.51
CA PRO A 48 3.28 10.31 -3.59
C PRO A 48 3.06 10.83 -5.02
N VAL A 49 1.85 10.65 -5.55
CA VAL A 49 1.47 11.16 -6.86
C VAL A 49 1.35 12.69 -6.80
N LYS A 50 1.94 13.40 -7.77
CA LYS A 50 2.12 14.86 -7.72
C LYS A 50 0.80 15.61 -7.68
N GLU A 51 -0.22 15.06 -8.33
CA GLU A 51 -1.59 15.57 -8.42
C GLU A 51 -2.32 15.58 -7.07
N LEU A 52 -1.79 14.89 -6.05
CA LEU A 52 -2.31 14.88 -4.69
C LEU A 52 -1.49 15.73 -3.71
N LEU A 53 -0.44 16.42 -4.18
CA LEU A 53 0.42 17.28 -3.38
C LEU A 53 -0.01 18.75 -3.52
N SER A 54 0.05 19.49 -2.42
CA SER A 54 -0.13 20.95 -2.37
C SER A 54 0.74 21.55 -1.27
N GLU A 55 0.78 22.87 -1.15
CA GLU A 55 1.50 23.55 -0.05
C GLU A 55 0.95 23.11 1.32
N GLU A 56 -0.36 22.89 1.42
CA GLU A 56 -1.03 22.40 2.64
C GLU A 56 -0.95 20.87 2.80
N ASN A 57 -0.64 20.13 1.73
CA ASN A 57 -0.46 18.68 1.76
C ASN A 57 0.88 18.28 1.09
N PRO A 58 2.02 18.61 1.72
CA PRO A 58 3.33 18.26 1.22
C PRO A 58 3.53 16.74 1.21
N PRO A 59 4.51 16.23 0.44
CA PRO A 59 4.81 14.80 0.43
C PRO A 59 5.22 14.31 1.82
N LYS A 60 4.53 13.27 2.31
CA LYS A 60 4.83 12.61 3.59
C LYS A 60 5.81 11.46 3.43
N PHE A 61 6.09 11.04 2.19
CA PHE A 61 6.95 9.90 1.90
C PHE A 61 7.96 10.22 0.80
N ARG A 62 9.19 9.76 0.96
CA ARG A 62 10.25 9.88 -0.06
C ARG A 62 9.99 8.92 -1.22
N ASN A 63 10.25 9.34 -2.45
CA ASN A 63 10.20 8.44 -3.60
C ASN A 63 11.27 7.35 -3.48
N THR A 64 10.91 6.10 -3.80
CA THR A 64 11.84 4.97 -3.74
C THR A 64 11.59 3.94 -4.84
N GLY A 65 12.66 3.27 -5.29
CA GLY A 65 12.57 2.08 -6.15
C GLY A 65 12.58 0.75 -5.39
N ASP A 66 12.88 0.76 -4.09
CA ASP A 66 13.14 -0.47 -3.30
C ASP A 66 11.97 -0.93 -2.41
N TYR A 67 10.84 -0.21 -2.43
CA TYR A 67 9.71 -0.45 -1.52
C TYR A 67 9.24 -1.91 -1.50
N GLU A 68 9.16 -2.56 -2.65
CA GLU A 68 8.73 -3.96 -2.76
C GLU A 68 9.73 -4.92 -2.10
N ALA A 69 11.03 -4.74 -2.38
CA ALA A 69 12.10 -5.54 -1.79
C ALA A 69 12.15 -5.36 -0.26
N TYR A 70 12.06 -4.12 0.21
CA TYR A 70 12.01 -3.81 1.63
C TYR A 70 10.76 -4.41 2.30
N TYR A 71 9.59 -4.29 1.67
CA TYR A 71 8.33 -4.83 2.20
C TYR A 71 8.43 -6.35 2.43
N PHE A 72 8.96 -7.09 1.44
CA PHE A 72 9.14 -8.54 1.56
C PHE A 72 10.23 -8.92 2.57
N ALA A 73 11.35 -8.19 2.60
CA ALA A 73 12.44 -8.47 3.55
C ALA A 73 12.04 -8.17 5.00
N LYS A 74 11.27 -7.10 5.23
CA LYS A 74 10.74 -6.72 6.53
C LYS A 74 9.73 -7.75 7.05
N GLY A 75 8.85 -8.26 6.18
CA GLY A 75 7.78 -9.17 6.58
C GLY A 75 6.67 -8.53 7.44
N LEU A 76 5.89 -9.39 8.10
CA LEU A 76 4.70 -9.03 8.87
C LEU A 76 5.01 -8.96 10.38
N ASP A 77 5.66 -7.87 10.81
CA ASP A 77 6.03 -7.62 12.21
C ASP A 77 5.01 -6.75 12.99
N GLY A 78 3.86 -6.43 12.38
CA GLY A 78 2.84 -5.55 12.96
C GLY A 78 3.04 -4.04 12.70
N THR A 79 4.18 -3.62 12.12
CA THR A 79 4.43 -2.23 11.74
C THR A 79 4.27 -1.99 10.24
N SER A 80 3.95 -0.75 9.85
CA SER A 80 3.84 -0.39 8.43
C SER A 80 5.23 -0.24 7.78
N ALA A 81 5.43 -0.85 6.61
CA ALA A 81 6.64 -0.63 5.82
C ALA A 81 6.81 0.85 5.40
N LEU A 82 5.72 1.62 5.36
CA LEU A 82 5.76 3.05 5.02
C LEU A 82 6.51 3.90 6.02
N THR A 83 6.62 3.47 7.28
CA THR A 83 7.36 4.21 8.31
C THR A 83 8.82 4.43 7.88
N HIS A 84 9.41 3.45 7.18
CA HIS A 84 10.77 3.57 6.66
C HIS A 84 10.95 4.68 5.61
N TYR A 85 9.87 5.07 4.93
CA TYR A 85 9.89 6.05 3.85
C TYR A 85 9.29 7.40 4.24
N ARG A 86 8.83 7.56 5.48
CA ARG A 86 8.24 8.83 5.94
C ARG A 86 9.31 9.93 5.97
N ILE A 87 8.91 11.14 5.56
CA ILE A 87 9.68 12.40 5.66
C ILE A 87 9.41 13.06 7.00
#